data_AF-A0A5N7ZJF9-F1
#
_entry.id   AF-A0A5N7ZJF9-F1
#
_cell.length_a   1.000
_cell.length_b   1.000
_cell.length_c   1.000
_cell.angle_alpha   90.00
_cell.angle_beta   90.00
_cell.angle_gamma   90.00
#
_symmetry.space_group_name_H-M   'P 1'
#
loop_
_entity.id
_entity.type
_entity.pdbx_description
1 polymer ?
#
loop_
_entity_poly.entity_id
_entity_poly.type
_entity_poly.pdbx_seq_one_letter_code
_entity_poly.pdbx_strand_id
1 'polypeptide(L)'
;MANKNILKNWFKTGLFPTQSQFWEWMESYWHKDDVIPQAQIQNLRTDLDNKADKAAIGVHMTDTNAHADLFAKVATPYRFLPVFPTADTSTLCAPNRCWATVRRQVATSGRN
;
A
#
# COMPACT_ATOMS: atom_id res chain seq x y z
N MET A 1 -16.24 27.89 -22.11
CA MET A 1 -16.84 27.21 -20.95
C MET A 1 -17.22 28.27 -19.92
N ALA A 2 -18.50 28.38 -19.58
CA ALA A 2 -18.97 29.40 -18.63
C ALA A 2 -18.41 29.13 -17.21
N ASN A 3 -17.92 30.17 -16.55
CA ASN A 3 -17.42 30.06 -15.18
C ASN A 3 -18.60 29.96 -14.19
N LYS A 4 -18.41 29.27 -13.06
CA LYS A 4 -19.40 29.17 -11.96
C LYS A 4 -19.98 30.52 -11.54
N ASN A 5 -19.19 31.60 -11.53
CA ASN A 5 -19.67 32.94 -11.17
C ASN A 5 -20.58 33.55 -12.25
N ILE A 6 -20.35 33.22 -13.51
CA ILE A 6 -21.20 33.63 -14.64
C ILE A 6 -22.53 32.88 -14.57
N LEU A 7 -22.48 31.55 -14.37
CA LEU A 7 -23.68 30.73 -14.19
C LEU A 7 -24.55 31.23 -13.03
N LYS A 8 -23.96 31.56 -11.87
CA LYS A 8 -24.69 32.14 -10.74
C LYS A 8 -25.44 33.43 -11.06
N ASN A 9 -24.98 34.22 -12.03
CA ASN A 9 -25.68 35.44 -12.43
C ASN A 9 -26.90 35.15 -13.29
N TRP A 10 -26.87 34.10 -14.11
CA TRP A 10 -27.98 33.70 -14.98
C TRP A 10 -29.12 33.02 -14.22
N PHE A 11 -28.83 32.35 -13.10
CA PHE A 11 -29.79 31.59 -12.29
C PHE A 11 -30.18 32.29 -10.98
N LYS A 12 -30.18 33.63 -10.94
CA LYS A 12 -30.71 34.37 -9.78
C LYS A 12 -32.23 34.35 -9.77
N THR A 13 -32.82 34.40 -8.59
CA THR A 13 -34.28 34.50 -8.41
C THR A 13 -34.84 35.66 -9.24
N GLY A 14 -35.85 35.37 -10.07
CA GLY A 14 -36.48 36.36 -10.94
C GLY A 14 -35.79 36.57 -12.29
N LEU A 15 -34.64 35.93 -12.55
CA LEU A 15 -34.00 35.91 -13.86
C LEU A 15 -34.18 34.54 -14.52
N PHE A 16 -34.51 34.56 -15.81
CA PHE A 16 -34.56 33.37 -16.65
C PHE A 16 -33.40 33.43 -17.64
N PRO A 17 -32.57 32.37 -17.73
CA PRO A 17 -31.52 32.32 -18.73
C PRO A 17 -32.12 32.26 -20.14
N THR A 18 -31.41 32.84 -21.11
CA THR A 18 -31.75 32.64 -22.52
C THR A 18 -31.43 31.21 -22.97
N GLN A 19 -31.97 30.76 -24.11
CA GLN A 19 -31.67 29.42 -24.64
C GLN A 19 -30.16 29.18 -24.80
N SER A 20 -29.42 30.17 -25.33
CA SER A 20 -27.97 30.07 -25.48
C SER A 20 -27.26 29.93 -24.13
N GLN A 21 -27.66 30.71 -23.12
CA GLN A 21 -27.10 30.62 -21.77
C GLN A 21 -27.40 29.26 -21.12
N PHE A 22 -28.59 28.73 -21.39
CA PHE A 22 -28.95 27.39 -20.96
C PHE A 22 -28.11 26.32 -21.66
N TRP A 23 -27.84 26.42 -22.96
CA TRP A 23 -26.94 25.46 -23.63
C TRP A 23 -25.50 25.55 -23.11
N GLU A 24 -24.99 26.76 -22.91
CA GLU A 24 -23.66 26.98 -22.33
C GLU A 24 -23.52 26.39 -20.92
N TRP A 25 -24.60 26.29 -20.13
CA TRP A 25 -24.54 25.62 -18.83
C TRP A 25 -24.32 24.11 -18.97
N MET A 26 -24.82 23.48 -20.05
CA MET A 26 -24.87 22.03 -20.19
C MET A 26 -23.49 21.59 -20.61
N GLU A 27 -22.94 22.32 -21.57
CA GLU A 27 -21.57 22.17 -22.05
C GLU A 27 -20.50 22.63 -21.03
N SER A 28 -20.88 23.25 -19.91
CA SER A 28 -19.92 23.66 -18.87
C SER A 28 -19.41 22.51 -18.01
N TYR A 29 -20.10 21.36 -18.05
CA TYR A 29 -19.75 20.16 -17.29
C TYR A 29 -19.41 19.01 -18.24
N TRP A 30 -18.68 18.03 -17.71
CA TRP A 30 -18.44 16.76 -18.37
C TRP A 30 -19.70 15.91 -18.31
N HIS A 31 -20.13 15.38 -19.46
CA HIS A 31 -21.25 14.43 -19.55
C HIS A 31 -20.75 13.02 -19.21
N LYS A 32 -21.66 12.10 -18.87
CA LYS A 32 -21.29 10.74 -18.45
C LYS A 32 -20.49 9.97 -19.51
N ASP A 33 -20.76 10.25 -20.77
CA ASP A 33 -20.13 9.58 -21.92
C ASP A 33 -18.87 10.32 -22.40
N ASP A 34 -18.54 11.48 -21.80
CA ASP A 34 -17.36 12.25 -22.18
C ASP A 34 -16.11 11.67 -21.52
N VAL A 35 -15.03 11.58 -22.31
CA VAL A 35 -13.72 11.17 -21.81
C VAL A 35 -13.03 12.36 -21.16
N ILE A 36 -12.67 12.21 -19.88
CA ILE A 36 -11.88 13.22 -19.15
C ILE A 36 -10.39 13.02 -19.49
N PRO A 37 -9.73 13.98 -20.14
CA PRO A 37 -8.31 13.87 -20.46
C PRO A 37 -7.46 13.98 -19.18
N GLN A 38 -6.45 13.12 -19.07
CA GLN A 38 -5.54 13.06 -17.91
C GLN A 38 -4.89 14.40 -17.56
N ALA A 39 -4.62 15.24 -18.56
CA ALA A 39 -4.03 16.57 -18.38
C ALA A 39 -4.92 17.55 -17.58
N GLN A 40 -6.24 17.30 -17.50
CA GLN A 40 -7.19 18.12 -16.75
C GLN A 40 -7.38 17.63 -15.31
N ILE A 41 -6.78 16.49 -14.93
CA ILE A 41 -6.89 15.93 -13.58
C ILE A 41 -5.79 16.52 -12.71
N GLN A 42 -6.18 17.31 -11.71
CA GLN A 42 -5.26 17.92 -10.77
C GLN A 42 -4.49 16.84 -9.99
N ASN A 43 -3.19 17.06 -9.81
CA ASN A 43 -2.26 16.19 -9.07
C ASN A 43 -2.06 14.76 -9.62
N LEU A 44 -2.68 14.40 -10.74
CA LEU A 44 -2.57 13.04 -11.31
C LEU A 44 -1.12 12.59 -11.49
N ARG A 45 -0.28 13.47 -12.04
CA ARG A 45 1.14 13.18 -12.26
C ARG A 45 1.90 13.01 -10.96
N THR A 46 1.72 13.93 -10.02
CA THR A 46 2.37 13.88 -8.70
C THR A 46 2.01 12.58 -7.96
N ASP A 47 0.74 12.18 -7.98
CA ASP A 47 0.27 10.96 -7.32
C ASP A 47 0.81 9.69 -7.98
N LEU A 48 1.06 9.73 -9.29
CA LEU A 48 1.67 8.62 -10.03
C LEU A 48 3.18 8.54 -9.78
N ASP A 49 3.87 9.69 -9.77
CA ASP A 49 5.31 9.80 -9.49
C ASP A 49 5.64 9.34 -8.05
N ASN A 50 4.68 9.45 -7.12
CA ASN A 50 4.82 8.94 -5.74
C ASN A 50 4.68 7.42 -5.62
N LYS A 51 4.28 6.71 -6.68
CA LYS A 51 4.15 5.25 -6.68
C LYS A 51 5.42 4.61 -7.21
N ALA A 52 5.74 3.42 -6.69
CA ALA A 52 6.82 2.61 -7.25
C ALA A 52 6.44 2.10 -8.65
N ASP A 53 7.40 2.13 -9.58
CA ASP A 53 7.22 1.61 -10.94
C ASP A 53 6.94 0.11 -10.95
N LYS A 54 6.13 -0.33 -11.93
CA LYS A 54 5.79 -1.75 -12.12
C LYS A 54 7.03 -2.64 -12.31
N ALA A 55 8.07 -2.12 -12.95
CA ALA A 55 9.32 -2.87 -13.12
C ALA A 55 10.08 -3.00 -11.80
N ALA A 56 10.16 -1.91 -11.02
CA ALA A 56 10.83 -1.90 -9.72
C ALA A 56 10.16 -2.87 -8.74
N ILE A 57 8.82 -2.86 -8.65
CA ILE A 57 8.10 -3.82 -7.79
C ILE A 57 8.24 -5.26 -8.30
N GLY A 58 8.28 -5.46 -9.62
CA GLY A 58 8.46 -6.80 -10.21
C GLY A 58 9.79 -7.44 -9.81
N VAL A 59 10.89 -6.67 -9.87
CA VAL A 59 12.21 -7.13 -9.42
C VAL A 59 12.20 -7.42 -7.91
N HIS A 60 11.63 -6.51 -7.13
CA HIS A 60 11.53 -6.64 -5.67
C HIS A 60 10.73 -7.88 -5.24
N MET A 61 9.67 -8.26 -5.98
CA MET A 61 8.84 -9.45 -5.65
C MET A 61 9.58 -10.78 -5.83
N THR A 62 10.55 -10.84 -6.74
CA THR A 62 11.32 -12.06 -7.03
C THR A 62 12.65 -12.12 -6.28
N ASP A 63 13.09 -11.00 -5.73
CA ASP A 63 14.33 -10.92 -4.97
C ASP A 63 14.12 -11.47 -3.55
N THR A 64 14.68 -12.65 -3.29
CA THR A 64 14.65 -13.30 -1.99
C THR A 64 15.40 -12.54 -0.90
N ASN A 65 16.27 -11.59 -1.29
CA ASN A 65 17.13 -10.81 -0.41
C ASN A 65 16.75 -9.32 -0.32
N ALA A 66 15.63 -8.88 -0.92
CA ALA A 66 15.20 -7.47 -0.95
C ALA A 66 15.09 -6.81 0.44
N HIS A 67 14.95 -7.62 1.50
CA HIS A 67 14.84 -7.19 2.88
C HIS A 67 15.83 -7.89 3.83
N ALA A 68 16.97 -8.36 3.33
CA ALA A 68 17.95 -9.13 4.12
C ALA A 68 18.36 -8.43 5.42
N ASP A 69 18.60 -7.12 5.38
CA ASP A 69 19.00 -6.33 6.55
C ASP A 69 17.90 -6.20 7.61
N LEU A 70 16.64 -6.13 7.18
CA LEU A 70 15.47 -6.10 8.08
C LEU A 70 15.33 -7.47 8.77
N PHE A 71 15.49 -8.56 8.03
CA PHE A 71 15.43 -9.90 8.59
C PHE A 71 16.62 -10.20 9.53
N ALA A 72 17.82 -9.70 9.24
CA ALA A 72 18.99 -9.85 10.10
C ALA A 72 18.79 -9.19 11.48
N LYS A 73 18.11 -8.04 11.53
CA LYS A 73 17.76 -7.35 12.78
C LYS A 73 16.74 -8.13 13.62
N VAL A 74 15.81 -8.84 12.97
CA VAL A 74 14.84 -9.69 13.66
C VAL A 74 15.46 -11.02 14.09
N ALA A 75 16.40 -11.58 13.33
CA ALA A 75 17.06 -12.85 13.62
C ALA A 75 18.06 -12.77 14.79
N THR A 76 18.57 -11.58 15.11
CA THR A 76 19.51 -11.37 16.22
C THR A 76 18.95 -10.40 17.27
N PRO A 77 17.77 -10.68 17.88
CA PRO A 77 17.16 -9.77 18.86
C PRO A 77 18.03 -9.63 20.13
N TYR A 78 19.03 -10.49 20.29
CA TYR A 78 19.90 -10.59 21.45
C TYR A 78 21.35 -10.14 21.19
N ARG A 79 21.63 -9.38 20.13
CA ARG A 79 23.00 -8.91 19.80
C ARG A 79 23.70 -8.11 20.91
N PHE A 80 22.96 -7.66 21.92
CA PHE A 80 23.47 -6.91 23.08
C PHE A 80 23.42 -7.69 24.40
N LEU A 81 23.09 -8.99 24.40
CA LEU A 81 23.17 -9.79 25.63
C LEU A 81 24.63 -10.24 25.86
N PRO A 82 25.20 -10.00 27.07
CA PRO A 82 26.59 -10.33 27.38
C PRO A 82 26.85 -11.84 27.55
N VAL A 83 25.80 -12.66 27.57
CA VAL A 83 25.88 -14.11 27.67
C VAL A 83 25.12 -14.74 26.50
N PHE A 84 25.84 -15.41 25.62
CA PHE A 84 25.25 -16.26 24.59
C PHE A 84 24.99 -17.65 25.20
N PRO A 85 23.74 -18.14 25.26
CA PRO A 85 23.52 -19.54 25.55
C PRO A 85 24.13 -20.34 24.39
N THR A 86 25.15 -21.15 24.69
CA THR A 86 25.83 -22.07 23.74
C THR A 86 24.94 -23.22 23.28
N ALA A 87 23.63 -23.11 23.43
CA ALA A 87 22.69 -24.07 22.89
C ALA A 87 22.70 -23.96 21.37
N ASP A 88 23.04 -25.08 20.72
CA ASP A 88 22.89 -25.28 19.29
C ASP A 88 21.53 -24.71 18.85
N THR A 89 21.59 -23.67 18.01
CA THR A 89 20.41 -22.95 17.52
C THR A 89 19.48 -23.86 16.70
N SER A 90 19.91 -25.08 16.37
CA SER A 90 19.07 -26.15 15.83
C SER A 90 18.01 -26.67 16.83
N THR A 91 18.19 -26.41 18.13
CA THR A 91 17.26 -26.79 19.22
C THR A 91 16.47 -25.62 19.79
N LEU A 92 16.80 -24.38 19.42
CA LEU A 92 16.06 -23.17 19.80
C LEU A 92 14.83 -23.02 18.92
N CYS A 93 13.88 -23.89 19.20
CA CYS A 93 12.59 -23.80 18.58
C CYS A 93 11.79 -22.66 19.28
N ALA A 94 11.17 -21.78 18.49
CA ALA A 94 10.38 -20.64 19.00
C ALA A 94 9.20 -21.13 19.86
N PRO A 95 8.76 -20.39 20.91
CA PRO A 95 7.81 -20.86 21.93
C PRO A 95 6.53 -21.51 21.38
N ASN A 96 6.09 -21.11 20.18
CA ASN A 96 4.85 -21.56 19.57
C ASN A 96 5.02 -22.69 18.52
N ARG A 97 6.22 -23.27 18.35
CA ARG A 97 6.47 -24.33 17.34
C ARG A 97 7.09 -25.62 17.87
N CYS A 98 7.27 -25.77 19.19
CA CYS A 98 8.09 -26.86 19.78
C CYS A 98 7.32 -27.98 20.48
N TRP A 99 6.03 -28.10 20.22
CA TRP A 99 5.19 -29.11 20.86
C TRP A 99 5.36 -30.51 20.26
N ALA A 100 6.10 -30.65 19.15
CA ALA A 100 6.22 -31.93 18.44
C ALA A 100 7.44 -32.77 18.85
N THR A 101 8.56 -32.18 19.29
CA THR A 101 9.83 -32.93 19.39
C THR A 101 10.16 -33.42 20.80
N VAL A 102 9.60 -32.82 21.86
CA VAL A 102 9.93 -33.17 23.26
C VAL A 102 9.39 -34.54 23.70
N ARG A 103 8.41 -35.13 23.00
CA ARG A 103 7.85 -36.44 23.37
C ARG A 103 8.73 -37.66 23.05
N ARG A 104 9.81 -37.51 22.27
CA ARG A 104 10.61 -38.68 21.83
C ARG A 104 11.83 -38.99 22.70
N GLN A 105 12.31 -38.04 23.51
CA GLN A 105 13.54 -38.21 24.30
C GLN A 105 13.33 -38.83 25.70
N VAL A 106 12.10 -38.84 26.23
CA VAL A 106 11.83 -39.42 27.56
C VAL A 106 11.64 -40.95 27.51
N ALA A 107 11.49 -41.54 26.32
CA ALA A 107 11.16 -42.96 26.19
C ALA A 107 12.36 -43.93 26.16
N THR A 108 13.61 -43.44 26.04
CA THR A 108 14.78 -44.32 25.84
C THR A 108 15.79 -44.36 27.00
N SER A 109 15.59 -43.63 28.10
CA SER A 109 16.51 -43.66 29.25
C SER A 109 16.04 -44.52 30.43
N GLY A 110 14.97 -45.30 30.27
CA GLY A 110 14.45 -46.24 31.27
C GLY A 110 14.67 -47.70 30.88
N ARG A 111 15.91 -48.18 30.92
CA ARG A 111 16.23 -49.61 31.04
C ARG A 111 17.66 -49.76 31.56
N ASN A 112 17.74 -50.05 32.86
CA ASN A 112 18.93 -50.62 33.52
C ASN A 112 18.96 -52.13 33.21
#